data_AF-A0A148N549-F1
#
_entry.id   AF-A0A148N549-F1
#
_cell.length_a   1.000
_cell.length_b   1.000
_cell.length_c   1.000
_cell.angle_alpha   90.00
_cell.angle_beta   90.00
_cell.angle_gamma   90.00
#
_symmetry.space_group_name_H-M   'P 1'
#
loop_
_entity.id
_entity.type
_entity.pdbx_description
1 polymer ?
#
loop_
_entity_poly.entity_id
_entity_poly.type
_entity_poly.pdbx_seq_one_letter_code
_entity_poly.pdbx_strand_id
1 'polypeptide(L)'
;MKSGKKNYNTLISHIRGFCDIIRGIEAHPSGNLKPDLFRILSLISEEMMSLKVAKDSHFVALPDLDYRYEMFCRLLEVLAPRINNADAEKRETLVSNLADDLTDLYFELKRGLDLLALDPAHPLSALSLWRTGYELHWKEHLESALVLLNQYSYGHLN
;
A
#
# COMPACT_ATOMS: atom_id res chain seq x y z
N MET A 1 21.97 29.24 9.30
CA MET A 1 20.70 28.48 9.46
C MET A 1 20.98 27.00 9.31
N LYS A 2 20.86 26.22 10.39
CA LYS A 2 20.96 24.75 10.28
C LYS A 2 19.67 24.26 9.62
N SER A 3 19.75 23.78 8.39
CA SER A 3 18.67 23.01 7.76
C SER A 3 18.42 21.80 8.67
N GLY A 4 17.33 21.83 9.44
CA GLY A 4 16.93 20.67 10.22
C GLY A 4 16.71 19.53 9.24
N LYS A 5 17.56 18.50 9.27
CA LYS A 5 17.36 17.28 8.50
C LYS A 5 15.95 16.78 8.82
N LYS A 6 15.02 16.95 7.89
CA LYS A 6 13.70 16.34 7.98
C LYS A 6 13.94 14.83 8.01
N ASN A 7 13.50 14.19 9.09
CA ASN A 7 13.66 12.77 9.27
C ASN A 7 12.47 12.07 8.61
N TYR A 8 12.72 11.37 7.51
CA TYR A 8 11.71 10.62 6.76
C TYR A 8 11.74 9.11 7.10
N ASN A 9 12.55 8.72 8.09
CA ASN A 9 12.78 7.30 8.41
C ASN A 9 11.49 6.62 8.88
N THR A 10 10.60 7.33 9.56
CA THR A 10 9.31 6.77 10.01
C THR A 10 8.44 6.38 8.82
N LEU A 11 8.25 7.29 7.85
CA LEU A 11 7.53 7.02 6.60
C LEU A 11 8.15 5.85 5.83
N ILE A 12 9.46 5.87 5.66
CA ILE A 12 10.17 4.78 4.98
C ILE A 12 9.96 3.45 5.72
N SER A 13 9.97 3.46 7.06
CA SER A 13 9.73 2.26 7.87
C SER A 13 8.31 1.73 7.72
N HIS A 14 7.28 2.60 7.70
CA HIS A 14 5.90 2.17 7.51
C HIS A 14 5.66 1.66 6.09
N ILE A 15 6.22 2.32 5.08
CA ILE A 15 6.16 1.84 3.69
C ILE A 15 6.81 0.46 3.56
N ARG A 16 8.00 0.25 4.15
CA ARG A 16 8.64 -1.07 4.18
C ARG A 16 7.76 -2.11 4.84
N GLY A 17 7.22 -1.79 6.02
CA GLY A 17 6.32 -2.70 6.74
C GLY A 17 5.09 -3.09 5.92
N PHE A 18 4.51 -2.15 5.17
CA PHE A 18 3.39 -2.45 4.27
C PHE A 18 3.81 -3.39 3.14
N CYS A 19 4.91 -3.08 2.45
CA CYS A 19 5.44 -3.94 1.39
C CYS A 19 5.82 -5.34 1.91
N ASP A 20 6.28 -5.46 3.15
CA ASP A 20 6.63 -6.73 3.78
C ASP A 20 5.37 -7.55 4.11
N ILE A 21 4.31 -6.91 4.61
CA ILE A 21 3.00 -7.56 4.83
C ILE A 21 2.45 -8.12 3.52
N ILE A 22 2.43 -7.33 2.44
CA ILE A 22 1.90 -7.77 1.15
C ILE A 22 2.74 -8.90 0.55
N ARG A 23 4.08 -8.80 0.63
CA ARG A 23 4.98 -9.84 0.11
C ARG A 23 4.86 -11.15 0.89
N GLY A 24 4.63 -11.07 2.20
CA GLY A 24 4.51 -12.21 3.10
C GLY A 24 3.07 -12.71 3.32
N ILE A 25 2.10 -12.23 2.54
CA ILE A 25 0.67 -12.39 2.86
C ILE A 25 0.20 -13.86 2.91
N GLU A 26 0.85 -14.72 2.10
CA GLU A 26 0.62 -16.17 2.06
C GLU A 26 1.16 -16.89 3.30
N ALA A 27 2.18 -16.36 3.97
CA ALA A 27 2.78 -16.96 5.17
C ALA A 27 1.88 -16.86 6.42
N HIS A 28 0.75 -16.16 6.31
CA HIS A 28 -0.23 -16.00 7.39
C HIS A 28 -1.63 -16.48 7.01
N PRO A 29 -1.86 -17.74 6.58
CA PRO A 29 -3.13 -18.19 6.02
C PRO A 29 -4.35 -17.97 6.93
N SER A 30 -4.13 -18.04 8.25
CA SER A 30 -5.16 -17.97 9.28
C SER A 30 -5.20 -16.65 10.07
N GLY A 31 -4.29 -15.72 9.77
CA GLY A 31 -4.19 -14.44 10.47
C GLY A 31 -5.20 -13.41 9.99
N ASN A 32 -5.85 -12.71 10.93
CA ASN A 32 -6.62 -11.51 10.63
C ASN A 32 -5.66 -10.37 10.28
N LEU A 33 -5.51 -10.05 8.99
CA LEU A 33 -4.61 -9.00 8.51
C LEU A 33 -5.20 -7.60 8.64
N LYS A 34 -6.50 -7.47 8.95
CA LYS A 34 -7.19 -6.17 9.06
C LYS A 34 -6.45 -5.20 9.98
N PRO A 35 -6.11 -5.56 11.23
CA PRO A 35 -5.57 -4.59 12.17
C PRO A 35 -4.23 -4.06 11.69
N ASP A 36 -3.37 -4.93 11.15
CA ASP A 36 -2.05 -4.54 10.67
C ASP A 36 -2.13 -3.69 9.39
N LEU A 37 -2.93 -4.11 8.40
CA LEU A 37 -3.16 -3.35 7.17
C LEU A 37 -3.80 -2.00 7.46
N PHE A 38 -4.87 -1.96 8.26
CA PHE A 38 -5.56 -0.73 8.60
C PHE A 38 -4.64 0.24 9.33
N ARG A 39 -3.88 -0.25 10.32
CA ARG A 39 -2.93 0.57 11.09
C ARG A 39 -1.84 1.13 10.19
N ILE A 40 -1.20 0.30 9.35
CA ILE A 40 -0.06 0.76 8.56
C ILE A 40 -0.46 1.72 7.44
N LEU A 41 -1.59 1.49 6.79
CA LEU A 41 -2.13 2.40 5.78
C LEU A 41 -2.55 3.75 6.40
N SER A 42 -3.12 3.74 7.61
CA SER A 42 -3.45 4.97 8.33
C SER A 42 -2.20 5.80 8.65
N LEU A 43 -1.14 5.14 9.11
CA LEU A 43 0.14 5.81 9.41
C LEU A 43 0.78 6.40 8.15
N ILE A 44 0.79 5.65 7.05
CA ILE A 44 1.29 6.14 5.75
C ILE A 44 0.48 7.37 5.31
N SER A 45 -0.86 7.34 5.42
CA SER A 45 -1.72 8.48 5.07
C SER A 45 -1.35 9.75 5.85
N GLU A 46 -1.21 9.64 7.18
CA GLU A 46 -0.83 10.76 8.05
C GLU A 46 0.54 11.35 7.68
N GLU A 47 1.52 10.48 7.44
CA GLU A 47 2.87 10.90 7.07
C GLU A 47 2.91 11.53 5.68
N MET A 48 2.12 11.02 4.72
CA MET A 48 2.01 11.62 3.39
C MET A 48 1.31 12.97 3.40
N MET A 49 0.31 13.17 4.26
CA MET A 49 -0.34 14.48 4.45
C MET A 49 0.62 15.52 5.04
N SER A 50 1.53 15.10 5.92
CA SER A 50 2.54 15.98 6.52
C SER A 50 3.82 16.14 5.69
N LEU A 51 4.00 15.34 4.63
CA LEU A 51 5.18 15.34 3.78
C LEU A 51 5.35 16.64 2.99
N LYS A 52 6.36 17.43 3.35
CA LYS A 52 6.73 18.69 2.68
C LYS A 52 7.99 18.51 1.83
N VAL A 53 7.83 17.90 0.66
CA VAL A 53 8.87 17.70 -0.37
C VAL A 53 8.35 18.22 -1.71
N ALA A 54 9.24 18.74 -2.55
CA ALA A 54 8.88 19.18 -3.89
C ALA A 54 8.42 17.98 -4.73
N LYS A 55 7.46 18.21 -5.62
CA LYS A 55 6.98 17.19 -6.56
C LYS A 55 8.01 16.98 -7.67
N ASP A 56 8.09 15.75 -8.14
CA ASP A 56 8.82 15.42 -9.36
C ASP A 56 7.93 15.72 -10.57
N SER A 57 8.48 16.40 -11.57
CA SER A 57 7.82 16.68 -12.85
C SER A 57 7.81 15.48 -13.80
N HIS A 58 8.56 14.42 -13.49
CA HIS A 58 8.73 13.24 -14.34
C HIS A 58 8.08 11.98 -13.75
N PHE A 59 6.78 12.06 -13.42
CA PHE A 59 6.03 10.87 -13.07
C PHE A 59 5.74 10.03 -14.33
N VAL A 60 6.28 8.82 -14.37
CA VAL A 60 6.06 7.85 -15.46
C VAL A 60 5.33 6.66 -14.88
N ALA A 61 4.14 6.32 -15.36
CA ALA A 61 3.47 5.07 -14.98
C ALA A 61 4.34 3.86 -15.39
N LEU A 62 4.46 2.86 -14.52
CA LEU A 62 5.25 1.67 -14.85
C LEU A 62 4.47 0.77 -15.83
N PRO A 63 5.16 0.14 -16.81
CA PRO A 63 4.55 -0.81 -17.74
C PRO A 63 4.45 -2.24 -17.17
N ASP A 64 4.47 -2.41 -15.85
CA ASP A 64 4.60 -3.70 -15.16
C ASP A 64 3.27 -4.45 -14.99
N LEU A 65 2.40 -4.40 -16.01
CA LEU A 65 1.04 -4.94 -15.97
C LEU A 65 0.99 -6.42 -15.61
N ASP A 66 1.92 -7.23 -16.12
CA ASP A 66 1.97 -8.67 -15.82
C ASP A 66 2.27 -8.93 -14.34
N TYR A 67 3.19 -8.17 -13.74
CA TYR A 67 3.54 -8.30 -12.32
C TYR A 67 2.41 -7.79 -11.41
N ARG A 68 1.72 -6.73 -11.81
CA ARG A 68 0.52 -6.24 -11.11
C ARG A 68 -0.58 -7.28 -11.14
N TYR A 69 -0.85 -7.86 -12.32
CA TYR A 69 -1.85 -8.91 -12.46
C TYR A 69 -1.53 -10.15 -11.60
N GLU A 70 -0.28 -10.59 -11.58
CA GLU A 70 0.15 -11.70 -10.73
C GLU A 70 -0.09 -11.41 -9.24
N MET A 71 0.31 -10.22 -8.77
CA MET A 71 0.07 -9.80 -7.38
C MET A 71 -1.42 -9.72 -7.06
N PHE A 72 -2.23 -9.18 -7.98
CA PHE A 72 -3.68 -9.10 -7.84
C PHE A 72 -4.29 -10.49 -7.65
N CYS A 73 -3.94 -11.47 -8.51
CA CYS A 73 -4.42 -12.85 -8.38
C CYS A 73 -4.05 -13.46 -7.03
N ARG A 74 -2.80 -13.27 -6.58
CA ARG A 74 -2.33 -13.78 -5.27
C ARG A 74 -3.09 -13.17 -4.11
N LEU A 75 -3.33 -11.85 -4.15
CA LEU A 75 -4.11 -11.16 -3.13
C LEU A 75 -5.56 -11.64 -3.13
N LEU A 76 -6.15 -11.89 -4.30
CA LEU A 76 -7.50 -12.41 -4.44
C LEU A 76 -7.65 -13.78 -3.77
N GLU A 77 -6.75 -14.71 -4.05
CA GLU A 77 -6.72 -16.04 -3.45
C GLU A 77 -6.60 -15.99 -1.92
N VAL A 78 -5.82 -15.04 -1.42
CA VAL A 78 -5.55 -14.90 0.00
C VAL A 78 -6.68 -14.19 0.76
N LEU A 79 -7.30 -13.17 0.15
CA LEU A 79 -8.37 -12.38 0.76
C LEU A 79 -9.72 -13.08 0.70
N ALA A 80 -10.05 -13.73 -0.43
CA ALA A 80 -11.34 -14.39 -0.65
C ALA A 80 -11.80 -15.28 0.52
N PRO A 81 -10.98 -16.17 1.10
CA PRO A 81 -11.40 -17.02 2.21
C PRO A 81 -11.47 -16.28 3.56
N ARG A 82 -10.85 -15.10 3.68
CA ARG A 82 -10.76 -14.35 4.95
C ARG A 82 -11.89 -13.35 5.14
N ILE A 83 -12.46 -12.86 4.04
CA ILE A 83 -13.53 -11.87 4.03
C ILE A 83 -14.88 -12.58 4.08
N ASN A 84 -15.60 -12.42 5.19
CA ASN A 84 -16.93 -13.00 5.33
C ASN A 84 -18.01 -11.95 5.03
N ASN A 85 -18.90 -12.27 4.09
CA ASN A 85 -20.12 -11.51 3.80
C ASN A 85 -21.23 -12.49 3.40
N ALA A 86 -22.43 -12.31 3.96
CA ALA A 86 -23.60 -13.14 3.68
C ALA A 86 -24.06 -13.04 2.22
N ASP A 87 -23.77 -11.90 1.58
CA ASP A 87 -24.02 -11.66 0.17
C ASP A 87 -22.75 -12.00 -0.63
N ALA A 88 -22.84 -13.06 -1.44
CA ALA A 88 -21.70 -13.58 -2.20
C ALA A 88 -21.20 -12.63 -3.29
N GLU A 89 -22.09 -11.91 -3.97
CA GLU A 89 -21.74 -10.94 -5.02
C GLU A 89 -21.04 -9.72 -4.41
N LYS A 90 -21.55 -9.23 -3.27
CA LYS A 90 -20.88 -8.17 -2.52
C LYS A 90 -19.54 -8.62 -1.96
N ARG A 91 -19.41 -9.88 -1.52
CA ARG A 91 -18.14 -10.45 -1.08
C ARG A 91 -17.11 -10.39 -2.21
N GLU A 92 -17.47 -10.89 -3.38
CA GLU A 92 -16.59 -10.95 -4.54
C GLU A 92 -16.14 -9.55 -4.99
N THR A 93 -17.09 -8.61 -5.10
CA THR A 93 -16.78 -7.20 -5.43
C THR A 93 -15.82 -6.59 -4.41
N LEU A 94 -16.08 -6.77 -3.12
CA LEU A 94 -15.24 -6.22 -2.06
C LEU A 94 -13.83 -6.82 -2.08
N VAL A 95 -13.72 -8.15 -2.21
CA VAL A 95 -12.43 -8.86 -2.31
C VAL A 95 -11.64 -8.37 -3.52
N SER A 96 -12.28 -8.28 -4.68
CA SER A 96 -11.64 -7.83 -5.92
C SER A 96 -11.14 -6.40 -5.79
N ASN A 97 -11.97 -5.47 -5.31
CA ASN A 97 -11.57 -4.07 -5.17
C ASN A 97 -10.45 -3.89 -4.14
N LEU A 98 -10.49 -4.63 -3.03
CA LEU A 98 -9.42 -4.56 -2.05
C LEU A 98 -8.10 -5.16 -2.59
N ALA A 99 -8.17 -6.25 -3.34
CA ALA A 99 -6.99 -6.84 -3.99
C ALA A 99 -6.37 -5.87 -5.00
N ASP A 100 -7.20 -5.17 -5.78
CA ASP A 100 -6.79 -4.15 -6.74
C ASP A 100 -6.10 -2.97 -6.04
N ASP A 101 -6.76 -2.36 -5.05
CA ASP A 101 -6.20 -1.24 -4.28
C ASP A 101 -4.86 -1.59 -3.61
N LEU A 102 -4.77 -2.77 -2.99
CA LEU A 102 -3.53 -3.23 -2.34
C LEU A 102 -2.40 -3.51 -3.36
N THR A 103 -2.75 -3.98 -4.56
CA THR A 103 -1.80 -4.18 -5.66
C THR A 103 -1.22 -2.84 -6.10
N ASP A 104 -2.06 -1.85 -6.39
CA ASP A 104 -1.60 -0.53 -6.82
C ASP A 104 -0.72 0.13 -5.77
N LEU A 105 -1.16 0.09 -4.50
CA LEU A 105 -0.37 0.61 -3.38
C LEU A 105 0.99 -0.09 -3.27
N TYR A 106 1.04 -1.42 -3.42
CA TYR A 106 2.28 -2.17 -3.33
C TYR A 106 3.30 -1.71 -4.36
N PHE A 107 2.92 -1.60 -5.63
CA PHE A 107 3.86 -1.25 -6.69
C PHE A 107 4.29 0.22 -6.64
N GLU A 108 3.37 1.14 -6.33
CA GLU A 108 3.71 2.57 -6.17
C GLU A 108 4.68 2.79 -5.00
N LEU A 109 4.45 2.13 -3.88
CA LEU A 109 5.29 2.26 -2.70
C LEU A 109 6.63 1.55 -2.87
N LYS A 110 6.63 0.33 -3.42
CA LYS A 110 7.85 -0.45 -3.71
C LYS A 110 8.77 0.31 -4.66
N ARG A 111 8.23 0.97 -5.68
CA ARG A 111 9.04 1.74 -6.64
C ARG A 111 9.90 2.81 -5.96
N GLY A 112 9.36 3.54 -4.99
CA GLY A 112 10.16 4.50 -4.22
C GLY A 112 11.18 3.82 -3.30
N LEU A 113 10.89 2.63 -2.77
CA LEU A 113 11.88 1.84 -2.04
C LEU A 113 13.03 1.38 -2.93
N ASP A 114 12.73 0.99 -4.18
CA ASP A 114 13.75 0.60 -5.16
C ASP A 114 14.65 1.80 -5.49
N LEU A 115 14.10 3.00 -5.69
CA LEU A 115 14.90 4.23 -5.85
C LEU A 115 15.77 4.53 -4.63
N LEU A 116 15.23 4.37 -3.42
CA LEU A 116 15.98 4.55 -2.18
C LEU A 116 17.11 3.53 -2.03
N ALA A 117 16.94 2.31 -2.54
CA ALA A 117 17.98 1.28 -2.52
C ALA A 117 19.15 1.62 -3.46
N LEU A 118 18.89 2.33 -4.57
CA LEU A 118 19.91 2.80 -5.51
C LEU A 118 20.73 3.97 -4.94
N ASP A 119 20.11 4.88 -4.19
CA ASP A 119 20.79 5.98 -3.51
C ASP A 119 20.28 6.20 -2.07
N PRO A 120 20.77 5.40 -1.09
CA PRO A 120 20.34 5.52 0.29
C PRO A 120 20.73 6.85 0.96
N ALA A 121 21.73 7.55 0.42
CA ALA A 121 22.22 8.82 0.96
C ALA A 121 21.33 10.01 0.56
N HIS A 122 20.58 9.90 -0.54
CA HIS A 122 19.74 10.97 -1.07
C HIS A 122 18.29 10.51 -1.28
N PRO A 123 17.48 10.41 -0.21
CA PRO A 123 16.10 9.90 -0.27
C PRO A 123 15.13 10.84 -1.01
N LEU A 124 15.56 12.04 -1.42
CA LEU A 124 14.68 13.06 -1.97
C LEU A 124 13.96 12.60 -3.24
N SER A 125 14.62 11.83 -4.11
CA SER A 125 13.98 11.32 -5.34
C SER A 125 12.84 10.36 -5.02
N ALA A 126 13.02 9.43 -4.07
CA ALA A 126 11.97 8.52 -3.62
C ALA A 126 10.79 9.28 -2.98
N LEU A 127 11.08 10.26 -2.12
CA LEU A 127 10.06 11.08 -1.47
C LEU A 127 9.28 11.96 -2.46
N SER A 128 9.98 12.51 -3.46
CA SER A 128 9.39 13.31 -4.52
C SER A 128 8.47 12.46 -5.39
N LEU A 129 8.91 11.26 -5.77
CA LEU A 129 8.10 10.27 -6.48
C LEU A 129 6.84 9.91 -5.69
N TRP A 130 6.97 9.51 -4.43
CA TRP A 130 5.81 9.16 -3.60
C TRP A 130 4.86 10.34 -3.45
N ARG A 131 5.37 11.56 -3.23
CA ARG A 131 4.53 12.74 -3.10
C ARG A 131 3.75 13.02 -4.38
N THR A 132 4.40 12.95 -5.54
CA THR A 132 3.74 13.15 -6.83
C THR A 132 2.71 12.06 -7.09
N GLY A 133 3.07 10.79 -6.95
CA GLY A 133 2.14 9.67 -7.16
C GLY A 133 0.95 9.69 -6.20
N TYR A 134 1.15 10.14 -4.96
CA TYR A 134 0.08 10.20 -3.97
C TYR A 134 -1.01 11.16 -4.41
N GLU A 135 -0.62 12.36 -4.84
CA GLU A 135 -1.59 13.36 -5.26
C GLU A 135 -2.25 13.05 -6.59
N LEU A 136 -1.56 12.33 -7.49
CA LEU A 136 -2.07 12.04 -8.82
C LEU A 136 -2.85 10.74 -8.93
N HIS A 137 -2.65 9.79 -8.00
CA HIS A 137 -3.13 8.43 -8.17
C HIS A 137 -3.40 7.72 -6.84
N TRP A 138 -2.36 7.26 -6.16
CA TRP A 138 -2.52 6.20 -5.14
C TRP A 138 -3.11 6.66 -3.81
N LYS A 139 -3.38 7.96 -3.62
CA LYS A 139 -4.19 8.42 -2.50
C LYS A 139 -5.61 7.84 -2.55
N GLU A 140 -6.23 7.79 -3.73
CA GLU A 140 -7.60 7.30 -3.88
C GLU A 140 -7.68 5.80 -3.53
N HIS A 141 -6.72 5.01 -4.00
CA HIS A 141 -6.58 3.60 -3.64
C HIS A 141 -6.32 3.39 -2.14
N LEU A 142 -5.50 4.25 -1.51
CA LEU A 142 -5.28 4.18 -0.06
C LEU A 142 -6.57 4.43 0.72
N GLU A 143 -7.30 5.48 0.37
CA GLU A 143 -8.56 5.85 1.03
C GLU A 143 -9.63 4.78 0.80
N SER A 144 -9.74 4.25 -0.44
CA SER A 144 -10.61 3.13 -0.79
C SER A 144 -10.29 1.88 0.03
N ALA A 145 -9.02 1.49 0.11
CA ALA A 145 -8.58 0.33 0.89
C ALA A 145 -8.96 0.46 2.38
N LEU A 146 -8.78 1.63 2.99
CA LEU A 146 -9.17 1.88 4.39
C LEU A 146 -10.69 1.75 4.59
N VAL A 147 -11.48 2.24 3.63
CA VAL A 147 -12.94 2.10 3.65
C VAL A 147 -13.34 0.63 3.51
N LEU A 148 -12.81 -0.08 2.51
CA LEU A 148 -13.09 -1.49 2.26
C LEU A 148 -12.72 -2.35 3.47
N LEU A 149 -11.54 -2.13 4.07
CA LEU A 149 -11.12 -2.81 5.31
C LEU A 149 -12.15 -2.68 6.43
N ASN A 150 -12.86 -1.56 6.54
CA ASN A 150 -13.90 -1.35 7.55
C ASN A 150 -15.25 -1.99 7.21
N GLN A 151 -15.52 -2.32 5.95
CA GLN A 151 -16.82 -2.83 5.51
C GLN A 151 -17.05 -4.32 5.79
N TYR A 152 -16.02 -5.08 6.16
CA TYR A 152 -16.15 -6.52 6.41
C TYR A 152 -15.58 -6.97 7.75
N SER A 153 -16.10 -8.10 8.20
CA SER A 153 -15.58 -8.87 9.32
C SER A 153 -14.68 -9.99 8.79
N TYR A 154 -13.55 -10.21 9.45
CA TYR A 154 -12.76 -11.40 9.18
C TYR A 154 -13.52 -12.63 9.66
N GLY A 155 -13.55 -13.68 8.84
CA GLY A 155 -14.07 -14.98 9.27
C GLY A 155 -13.27 -15.49 10.48
N HIS A 156 -13.96 -15.96 11.52
CA HIS A 156 -13.32 -16.86 12.48
C HIS A 156 -13.09 -18.19 11.77
N LEU A 157 -11.83 -18.50 11.46
CA LEU A 157 -11.45 -19.87 11.15
C LEU A 157 -11.62 -20.66 12.46
N ASN A 158 -12.65 -21.50 12.50
CA ASN A 158 -12.87 -22.48 13.56
C ASN A 158 -11.82 -23.59 13.48
#